data_AF-A0A9E5HUJ6-F1
#
_entry.id   AF-A0A9E5HUJ6-F1
#
_cell.length_a   1.000
_cell.length_b   1.000
_cell.length_c   1.000
_cell.angle_alpha   90.00
_cell.angle_beta   90.00
_cell.angle_gamma   90.00
#
_symmetry.space_group_name_H-M   'P 1'
#
loop_
_entity.id
_entity.type
_entity.pdbx_description
1 polymer ?
#
loop_
_entity_poly.entity_id
_entity_poly.type
_entity_poly.pdbx_seq_one_letter_code
_entity_poly.pdbx_strand_id
1 'polypeptide(L)'
;MKRRALVSVTNRDGLAELVTALIQSNYEVVVTSGTARTLQVSGIQVTSISEVTGVAELAGGRVKSLHPNIFAGILCDRDSQEEMAELEHSHISPIDIVVVNLYDFASNPTIEAID
;
A
#
# COMPACT_ATOMS: atom_id res chain seq x y z
N MET A 1 -8.13 3.44 15.77
CA MET A 1 -7.20 2.94 14.72
C MET A 1 -6.78 4.09 13.81
N LYS A 2 -5.58 4.04 13.22
CA LYS A 2 -5.15 5.06 12.24
C LYS A 2 -5.87 4.83 10.91
N ARG A 3 -6.28 5.91 10.23
CA ARG A 3 -6.79 5.84 8.85
C ARG A 3 -5.63 5.59 7.90
N ARG A 4 -5.78 4.64 6.97
CA ARG A 4 -4.66 4.16 6.15
C ARG A 4 -4.97 4.22 4.66
N ALA A 5 -3.99 4.65 3.89
CA ALA A 5 -3.99 4.62 2.44
C ALA A 5 -2.86 3.71 1.94
N LEU A 6 -3.17 2.77 1.05
CA LEU A 6 -2.18 1.97 0.33
C LEU A 6 -1.93 2.59 -1.04
N VAL A 7 -0.68 2.91 -1.35
CA VAL A 7 -0.28 3.47 -2.65
C VAL A 7 0.76 2.58 -3.32
N SER A 8 0.38 1.95 -4.43
CA SER A 8 1.25 1.08 -5.23
C SER A 8 1.08 1.40 -6.70
N VAL A 9 1.98 2.24 -7.22
CA VAL A 9 1.88 2.80 -8.56
C VAL A 9 3.16 2.62 -9.37
N THR A 10 2.99 2.32 -10.65
CA THR A 10 4.02 2.28 -11.68
C THR A 10 4.19 3.66 -12.33
N ASN A 11 3.09 4.32 -12.71
CA ASN A 11 3.08 5.73 -13.11
C ASN A 11 3.02 6.62 -11.86
N ARG A 12 3.95 7.58 -11.77
CA ARG A 12 4.15 8.45 -10.60
C ARG A 12 3.78 9.92 -10.84
N ASP A 13 3.11 10.22 -11.95
CA ASP A 13 2.60 11.56 -12.24
C ASP A 13 1.65 12.01 -11.11
N GLY A 14 1.93 13.17 -10.52
CA GLY A 14 1.14 13.74 -9.41
C GLY A 14 1.25 12.97 -8.07
N LEU A 15 2.15 11.99 -7.95
CA LEU A 15 2.25 11.13 -6.77
C LEU A 15 2.62 11.92 -5.49
N ALA A 16 3.53 12.89 -5.61
CA ALA A 16 4.00 13.65 -4.45
C ALA A 16 2.88 14.54 -3.88
N GLU A 17 2.12 15.20 -4.75
CA GLU A 17 0.97 16.03 -4.41
C GLU A 17 -0.13 15.20 -3.74
N LEU A 18 -0.46 14.04 -4.33
CA LEU A 18 -1.45 13.12 -3.78
C LEU A 18 -1.07 12.62 -2.39
N VAL A 19 0.16 12.11 -2.23
CA VAL A 19 0.64 11.58 -0.94
C VAL A 19 0.70 12.69 0.11
N THR A 20 1.14 13.88 -0.26
CA THR A 20 1.16 15.02 0.65
C THR A 20 -0.24 15.37 1.14
N ALA A 21 -1.24 15.42 0.24
CA ALA A 21 -2.63 15.69 0.61
C ALA A 21 -3.21 14.61 1.54
N LEU A 22 -2.88 13.34 1.31
CA LEU A 22 -3.29 12.23 2.18
C LEU A 22 -2.69 12.38 3.59
N ILE A 23 -1.38 12.66 3.70
CA ILE A 23 -0.71 12.88 4.98
C ILE A 23 -1.31 14.08 5.72
N GLN A 24 -1.54 15.20 5.02
CA GLN A 24 -2.20 16.39 5.59
C GLN A 24 -3.64 16.10 6.06
N SER A 25 -4.29 15.09 5.48
CA SER A 25 -5.61 14.61 5.88
C SER A 25 -5.55 13.56 7.01
N ASN A 26 -4.40 13.41 7.67
CA ASN A 26 -4.12 12.45 8.75
C ASN A 26 -4.28 10.98 8.34
N TYR A 27 -3.91 10.63 7.10
CA TYR A 27 -3.73 9.24 6.68
C TYR A 27 -2.30 8.78 6.92
N GLU A 28 -2.15 7.57 7.44
CA GLU A 28 -0.93 6.80 7.28
C GLU A 28 -0.85 6.31 5.84
N VAL A 29 0.21 6.69 5.11
CA VAL A 29 0.42 6.26 3.73
C VAL A 29 1.41 5.11 3.70
N VAL A 30 0.91 3.94 3.33
CA VAL A 30 1.70 2.71 3.14
C VAL A 30 2.04 2.57 1.66
N VAL A 31 3.31 2.35 1.35
CA VAL A 31 3.80 2.31 -0.03
C VAL A 31 4.66 1.09 -0.32
N THR A 32 4.69 0.67 -1.58
CA THR A 32 5.64 -0.33 -2.07
C THR A 32 7.04 0.27 -2.28
N SER A 33 8.08 -0.58 -2.29
CA SER A 33 9.49 -0.16 -2.31
C SER A 33 9.85 0.83 -3.44
N GLY A 34 9.32 0.64 -4.65
CA GLY A 34 9.57 1.53 -5.79
C GLY A 34 8.96 2.93 -5.60
N THR A 35 7.77 2.98 -5.01
CA THR A 35 7.05 4.22 -4.66
C THR A 35 7.78 4.96 -3.53
N ALA A 36 8.22 4.23 -2.49
CA ALA A 36 8.96 4.78 -1.35
C ALA A 36 10.21 5.56 -1.80
N ARG A 37 11.01 4.97 -2.69
CA ARG A 37 12.24 5.58 -3.20
C ARG A 37 12.00 6.93 -3.88
N THR A 38 10.87 7.08 -4.57
CA THR A 38 10.52 8.33 -5.26
C THR A 38 10.13 9.42 -4.27
N LEU A 39 9.35 9.06 -3.25
CA LEU A 39 8.84 9.99 -2.24
C LEU A 39 9.93 10.46 -1.27
N GLN A 40 10.90 9.61 -0.95
CA GLN A 40 12.05 9.96 -0.11
C GLN A 40 12.88 11.11 -0.68
N VAL A 41 13.03 11.19 -2.01
CA VAL A 41 13.74 12.30 -2.67
C VAL A 41 13.03 13.64 -2.42
N SER A 42 11.71 13.61 -2.23
CA SER A 42 10.89 14.80 -1.94
C SER A 42 10.76 15.09 -0.44
N GLY A 43 11.47 14.34 0.42
CA GLY A 43 11.40 14.49 1.87
C GLY A 43 10.09 14.04 2.50
N ILE A 44 9.22 13.34 1.74
CA ILE A 44 7.92 12.89 2.22
C ILE A 44 8.11 11.57 2.99
N GLN A 45 7.70 11.58 4.26
CA GLN A 45 7.74 10.38 5.10
C GLN A 45 6.53 9.48 4.79
N VAL A 46 6.80 8.21 4.53
CA VAL A 46 5.80 7.18 4.23
C VAL A 46 6.20 5.89 4.93
N THR A 47 5.21 5.06 5.26
CA THR A 47 5.43 3.73 5.84
C THR A 47 5.70 2.75 4.70
N SER A 48 6.76 1.95 4.78
CA SER A 48 6.96 0.90 3.78
C SER A 48 6.01 -0.28 4.01
N ILE A 49 5.59 -0.95 2.93
CA ILE A 49 4.73 -2.14 3.04
C ILE A 49 5.40 -3.26 3.87
N SER A 50 6.73 -3.37 3.82
CA SER A 50 7.50 -4.34 4.63
C SER A 50 7.46 -4.04 6.11
N GLU A 51 7.34 -2.78 6.54
CA GLU A 51 7.10 -2.43 7.95
C GLU A 51 5.74 -2.94 8.44
N VAL A 52 4.74 -3.00 7.54
CA VAL A 52 3.38 -3.46 7.86
C VAL A 52 3.28 -5.00 7.83
N THR A 53 3.95 -5.64 6.89
CA THR A 53 3.88 -7.10 6.72
C THR A 53 4.92 -7.85 7.54
N GLY A 54 6.04 -7.20 7.90
CA GLY A 54 7.20 -7.86 8.49
C GLY A 54 7.93 -8.79 7.53
N VAL A 55 7.53 -8.84 6.25
CA VAL A 55 8.10 -9.73 5.23
C VAL A 55 9.17 -8.97 4.45
N ALA A 56 10.37 -9.55 4.44
CA ALA A 56 11.48 -9.08 3.61
C ALA A 56 11.17 -9.26 2.13
N GLU A 57 11.92 -8.58 1.27
CA GLU A 57 11.71 -8.69 -0.18
C GLU A 57 11.94 -10.11 -0.69
N LEU A 58 10.92 -10.68 -1.36
CA LEU A 58 10.94 -12.02 -1.94
C LEU A 58 10.50 -11.94 -3.41
N ALA A 59 11.03 -12.85 -4.24
CA ALA A 59 10.72 -12.96 -5.69
C ALA A 59 10.90 -11.63 -6.48
N GLY A 60 11.88 -10.80 -6.08
CA GLY A 60 12.08 -9.47 -6.66
C GLY A 60 10.95 -8.48 -6.33
N GLY A 61 10.29 -8.66 -5.19
CA GLY A 61 9.24 -7.77 -4.69
C GLY A 61 7.82 -8.13 -5.12
N ARG A 62 7.64 -9.18 -5.93
CA ARG A 62 6.34 -9.57 -6.54
C ARG A 62 5.28 -10.03 -5.55
N VAL A 63 5.68 -10.54 -4.38
CA VAL A 63 4.74 -11.13 -3.41
C VAL A 63 4.59 -10.31 -2.13
N LYS A 64 5.17 -9.11 -2.06
CA LYS A 64 5.20 -8.31 -0.81
C LYS A 64 3.84 -7.80 -0.35
N SER A 65 2.93 -7.54 -1.29
CA SER A 65 1.57 -7.09 -1.00
C SER A 65 0.60 -8.25 -0.80
N LEU A 66 0.94 -9.46 -1.27
CA LEU A 66 0.17 -10.70 -1.11
C LEU A 66 0.23 -11.22 0.33
N HIS A 67 -0.29 -10.40 1.26
CA HIS A 67 -0.18 -10.62 2.69
C HIS A 67 -1.53 -10.39 3.39
N PRO A 68 -1.91 -11.24 4.38
CA PRO A 68 -3.15 -11.09 5.13
C PRO A 68 -3.32 -9.69 5.76
N ASN A 69 -2.28 -9.11 6.37
CA ASN A 69 -2.35 -7.76 6.94
C ASN A 69 -2.70 -6.65 5.93
N ILE A 70 -2.52 -6.89 4.63
CA ILE A 70 -2.91 -5.96 3.58
C ILE A 70 -4.32 -6.29 3.10
N PHE A 71 -4.55 -7.53 2.67
CA PHE A 71 -5.83 -7.93 2.10
C PHE A 71 -6.98 -7.93 3.12
N ALA A 72 -6.75 -8.35 4.36
CA ALA A 72 -7.76 -8.24 5.42
C ALA A 72 -8.09 -6.77 5.73
N GLY A 73 -7.08 -5.87 5.70
CA GLY A 73 -7.31 -4.44 5.84
C GLY A 73 -8.16 -3.83 4.72
N ILE A 74 -8.08 -4.39 3.50
CA ILE A 74 -8.87 -3.95 2.34
C ILE A 74 -10.27 -4.59 2.32
N LEU A 75 -10.36 -5.90 2.60
CA LEU A 75 -11.53 -6.72 2.30
C LEU A 75 -12.50 -6.90 3.47
N CYS A 76 -12.08 -6.62 4.72
CA CYS A 76 -12.94 -6.73 5.89
C CYS A 76 -14.20 -5.87 5.76
N ASP A 77 -15.35 -6.47 6.06
CA ASP A 77 -16.62 -5.76 6.13
C ASP A 77 -16.66 -4.84 7.35
N ARG A 78 -16.77 -3.54 7.10
CA ARG A 78 -16.77 -2.50 8.13
C ARG A 78 -18.05 -2.47 8.95
N ASP A 79 -19.14 -3.02 8.43
CA ASP A 79 -20.43 -3.08 9.13
C ASP A 79 -20.53 -4.34 10.02
N SER A 80 -19.63 -5.32 9.82
CA SER A 80 -19.52 -6.52 10.66
C SER A 80 -18.70 -6.23 11.91
N GLN A 81 -19.36 -6.18 13.07
CA GLN A 81 -18.68 -6.00 14.36
C GLN A 81 -17.72 -7.15 14.68
N GLU A 82 -18.02 -8.37 14.22
CA GLU A 82 -17.20 -9.55 14.41
C GLU A 82 -15.88 -9.42 13.63
N GLU A 83 -15.94 -9.16 12.32
CA GLU A 83 -14.73 -9.00 11.49
C GLU A 83 -13.88 -7.80 11.92
N MET A 84 -14.52 -6.69 12.30
CA MET A 84 -13.80 -5.52 12.83
C MET A 84 -13.06 -5.84 14.14
N ALA A 85 -13.64 -6.69 15.00
CA ALA A 85 -12.96 -7.19 16.18
C ALA A 85 -11.78 -8.11 15.81
N GLU A 86 -11.92 -8.97 14.80
CA GLU A 86 -10.81 -9.81 14.32
C GLU A 86 -9.61 -8.99 13.84
N LEU A 87 -9.86 -7.91 13.09
CA LEU A 87 -8.80 -6.97 12.68
C LEU A 87 -8.10 -6.36 13.89
N GLU A 88 -8.87 -5.91 14.90
CA GLU A 88 -8.31 -5.30 16.10
C GLU A 88 -7.43 -6.27 16.89
N HIS A 89 -7.91 -7.49 17.13
CA HIS A 89 -7.16 -8.54 17.82
C HIS A 89 -5.89 -8.95 17.05
N SER A 90 -5.94 -8.91 15.72
CA SER A 90 -4.81 -9.22 14.86
C SER A 90 -3.86 -8.03 14.65
N HIS A 91 -4.16 -6.87 15.26
CA HIS A 91 -3.43 -5.61 15.08
C HIS A 91 -3.36 -5.14 13.61
N ILE A 92 -4.36 -5.49 12.80
CA ILE A 92 -4.47 -5.10 11.41
C ILE A 92 -5.28 -3.81 11.35
N SER A 93 -4.67 -2.74 10.83
CA SER A 93 -5.40 -1.50 10.59
C SER A 93 -6.17 -1.60 9.27
N PRO A 94 -7.45 -1.19 9.25
CA PRO A 94 -8.21 -1.14 8.02
C PRO A 94 -7.58 -0.16 7.01
N ILE A 95 -7.75 -0.44 5.72
CA ILE A 95 -7.28 0.38 4.61
C ILE A 95 -8.49 1.04 3.96
N ASP A 96 -8.54 2.36 4.02
CA ASP A 96 -9.70 3.14 3.57
C ASP A 96 -9.54 3.64 2.13
N ILE A 97 -8.29 3.75 1.66
CA ILE A 97 -7.96 4.23 0.31
C ILE A 97 -6.93 3.28 -0.31
N VAL A 98 -7.18 2.86 -1.54
CA VAL A 98 -6.25 2.08 -2.36
C VAL A 98 -5.99 2.83 -3.66
N VAL A 99 -4.74 3.26 -3.87
CA VAL A 99 -4.28 3.94 -5.09
C VAL A 99 -3.36 2.99 -5.84
N VAL A 100 -3.84 2.48 -6.98
CA VAL A 100 -3.10 1.51 -7.79
C VAL A 100 -3.21 1.89 -9.27
N ASN A 101 -2.08 1.78 -9.98
CA ASN A 101 -2.06 1.68 -11.43
C ASN A 101 -1.11 0.55 -11.83
N LEU A 102 -1.37 -0.05 -12.98
CA LEU A 102 -0.71 -1.29 -13.41
C LEU A 102 0.44 -0.99 -14.38
N TYR A 103 1.34 -1.95 -14.55
CA TYR A 103 2.33 -1.89 -15.62
C TYR A 103 1.63 -1.94 -16.98
N ASP A 104 2.16 -1.24 -17.98
CA ASP A 104 1.66 -1.28 -19.35
C ASP A 104 2.10 -2.58 -20.06
N PHE A 105 1.53 -3.69 -19.59
CA PHE A 105 1.82 -5.02 -20.13
C PHE A 105 1.41 -5.14 -21.61
N ALA A 106 0.35 -4.44 -22.02
CA ALA A 106 -0.16 -4.49 -23.38
C ALA A 106 0.89 -4.02 -24.41
N SER A 107 1.62 -2.95 -24.08
CA SER A 107 2.66 -2.41 -24.96
C SER A 107 4.02 -3.07 -24.78
N ASN A 108 4.32 -3.60 -23.58
CA ASN A 108 5.63 -4.18 -23.25
C ASN A 108 5.48 -5.46 -22.41
N PRO A 109 5.11 -6.60 -23.02
CA PRO A 109 4.89 -7.84 -22.30
C PRO A 109 6.22 -8.48 -21.88
N THR A 110 6.64 -8.25 -20.64
CA THR A 110 7.84 -8.85 -20.05
C THR A 110 7.58 -9.33 -18.62
N ILE A 111 8.49 -10.14 -18.06
CA ILE A 111 8.38 -10.63 -16.68
C ILE A 111 8.47 -9.48 -15.66
N GLU A 112 9.08 -8.36 -16.03
CA GLU A 112 9.14 -7.12 -15.25
C GLU A 112 7.83 -6.35 -15.25
N ALA A 113 6.97 -6.56 -16.25
CA ALA A 113 5.62 -6.00 -16.33
C ALA A 113 4.55 -6.91 -15.68
N ILE A 114 4.98 -7.98 -15.02
CA ILE A 114 4.13 -8.91 -14.25
C ILE A 114 4.55 -8.80 -12.79
N ASP A 115 3.76 -8.06 -12.02
CA ASP A 115 3.86 -7.82 -10.57
C ASP A 115 2.50 -8.12 -9.94
#